data_AF-A0A259TYB8-F1
#
_entry.id   AF-A0A259TYB8-F1
#
_cell.length_a   1.000
_cell.length_b   1.000
_cell.length_c   1.000
_cell.angle_alpha   90.00
_cell.angle_beta   90.00
_cell.angle_gamma   90.00
#
_symmetry.space_group_name_H-M   'P 1'
#
loop_
_entity.id
_entity.type
_entity.pdbx_description
1 polymer ?
#
loop_
_entity_poly.entity_id
_entity_poly.type
_entity_poly.pdbx_seq_one_letter_code
_entity_poly.pdbx_strand_id
1 'polypeptide(L)'
;MNWRRHLLWIDCSAGAAVGTLVLILHGWLSNLYALPVGFVLFMGLANVAYACGSFSLAVRRQRHLAGVQALAIANMAWGAFLIGMTVVFAREASAFGLATLVAEAVFVGGLGAVEWRHRHGLLTA
;
A
#
# COMPACT_ATOMS: atom_id res chain seq x y z
N MET A 1 21.00 -13.14 -7.14
CA MET A 1 20.18 -11.94 -7.35
C MET A 1 19.62 -11.48 -6.00
N ASN A 2 20.05 -10.33 -5.47
CA ASN A 2 19.65 -9.86 -4.14
C ASN A 2 18.24 -9.24 -4.19
N TRP A 3 17.20 -10.08 -4.23
CA TRP A 3 15.79 -9.67 -4.32
C TRP A 3 15.38 -8.61 -3.27
N ARG A 4 16.04 -8.62 -2.10
CA ARG A 4 15.82 -7.67 -1.00
C ARG A 4 16.09 -6.21 -1.40
N ARG A 5 17.06 -5.98 -2.29
CA ARG A 5 17.40 -4.62 -2.77
C ARG A 5 16.28 -4.00 -3.61
N HIS A 6 15.52 -4.85 -4.30
CA HIS A 6 14.41 -4.45 -5.14
C HIS A 6 13.08 -4.36 -4.39
N LEU A 7 12.98 -4.92 -3.17
CA LEU A 7 11.72 -4.97 -2.42
C LEU A 7 11.11 -3.57 -2.20
N LEU A 8 11.90 -2.62 -1.69
CA LEU A 8 11.45 -1.24 -1.49
C LEU A 8 11.15 -0.53 -2.81
N TRP A 9 11.84 -0.88 -3.90
CA TRP A 9 11.56 -0.32 -5.23
C TRP A 9 10.24 -0.83 -5.80
N ILE A 10 9.94 -2.12 -5.59
CA ILE A 10 8.68 -2.73 -6.00
C ILE A 10 7.54 -2.10 -5.20
N ASP A 11 7.70 -2.01 -3.89
CA ASP A 11 6.73 -1.41 -2.97
C ASP A 11 6.39 0.04 -3.37
N CYS A 12 7.40 0.91 -3.48
CA CYS A 12 7.17 2.32 -3.81
C CYS A 12 6.61 2.51 -5.23
N SER A 13 7.05 1.70 -6.20
CA SER A 13 6.54 1.76 -7.57
C SER A 13 5.09 1.28 -7.66
N ALA A 14 4.74 0.22 -6.91
CA ALA A 14 3.38 -0.27 -6.82
C ALA A 14 2.46 0.78 -6.18
N GLY A 15 2.86 1.37 -5.05
CA GLY A 15 2.10 2.44 -4.39
C GLY A 15 1.89 3.66 -5.30
N ALA A 16 2.93 4.10 -6.03
CA ALA A 16 2.80 5.22 -6.96
C ALA A 16 1.88 4.89 -8.14
N ALA A 17 2.05 3.72 -8.75
CA ALA A 17 1.25 3.31 -9.90
C ALA A 17 -0.23 3.15 -9.52
N VAL A 18 -0.51 2.39 -8.45
CA VAL A 18 -1.87 2.17 -7.95
C VAL A 18 -2.48 3.47 -7.48
N GLY A 19 -1.77 4.26 -6.66
CA GLY A 19 -2.27 5.53 -6.15
C GLY A 19 -2.62 6.51 -7.28
N THR A 20 -1.74 6.66 -8.27
CA THR A 20 -1.99 7.53 -9.43
C THR A 20 -3.17 7.04 -10.26
N LEU A 21 -3.25 5.73 -10.52
CA LEU A 21 -4.34 5.13 -11.29
C LEU A 21 -5.69 5.30 -10.57
N VAL A 22 -5.71 5.09 -9.25
CA VAL A 22 -6.90 5.30 -8.41
C VAL A 22 -7.35 6.75 -8.45
N LEU A 23 -6.42 7.72 -8.37
CA LEU A 23 -6.76 9.14 -8.45
C LEU A 23 -7.29 9.54 -9.83
N ILE A 24 -6.74 9.00 -10.92
CA ILE A 24 -7.23 9.28 -12.28
C ILE A 24 -8.61 8.67 -12.50
N LEU A 25 -8.82 7.43 -12.05
CA LEU A 25 -10.02 6.64 -12.33
C LEU A 25 -11.06 6.67 -11.19
N HIS A 26 -10.90 7.53 -10.18
CA HIS A 26 -11.66 7.48 -8.93
C HIS A 26 -13.17 7.41 -9.11
N GLY A 27 -13.73 8.19 -10.05
CA GLY A 27 -15.17 8.21 -10.31
C GLY A 27 -15.67 6.89 -10.93
N TRP A 28 -14.90 6.33 -11.86
CA TRP A 28 -15.22 5.03 -12.46
C TRP A 28 -15.07 3.89 -11.43
N LEU A 29 -14.00 3.91 -10.64
CA LEU A 29 -13.74 2.93 -9.59
C LEU A 29 -14.79 3.00 -8.48
N SER A 30 -15.22 4.20 -8.08
CA SER A 30 -16.30 4.38 -7.09
C SER A 30 -17.59 3.71 -7.53
N ASN A 31 -17.96 3.84 -8.81
CA ASN A 31 -19.12 3.15 -9.38
C ASN A 31 -18.90 1.63 -9.44
N LEU A 32 -17.74 1.16 -9.90
CA LEU A 32 -17.44 -0.27 -10.00
C LEU A 32 -17.42 -0.97 -8.63
N TYR A 33 -16.85 -0.31 -7.62
CA TYR A 33 -16.70 -0.85 -6.27
C TYR A 33 -17.93 -0.61 -5.39
N ALA A 34 -18.87 0.22 -5.85
CA ALA A 34 -19.97 0.75 -5.03
C ALA A 34 -19.47 1.35 -3.70
N LEU A 35 -18.32 2.03 -3.76
CA LEU A 35 -17.69 2.70 -2.61
C LEU A 35 -17.83 4.21 -2.73
N PRO A 36 -17.93 4.96 -1.62
CA PRO A 36 -17.98 6.42 -1.66
C PRO A 36 -16.76 7.01 -2.39
N VAL A 37 -16.99 7.98 -3.27
CA VAL A 37 -15.92 8.66 -4.02
C VAL A 37 -14.82 9.19 -3.09
N GLY A 38 -15.21 9.79 -1.96
CA GLY A 38 -14.26 10.31 -0.96
C GLY A 38 -13.35 9.24 -0.39
N PHE A 39 -13.84 8.01 -0.22
CA PHE A 39 -13.03 6.89 0.26
C PHE A 39 -12.05 6.40 -0.82
N VAL A 40 -12.48 6.32 -2.07
CA VAL A 40 -11.60 5.98 -3.21
C VAL A 40 -10.48 7.01 -3.39
N LEU A 41 -10.81 8.30 -3.28
CA LEU A 41 -9.82 9.38 -3.30
C LEU A 41 -8.84 9.27 -2.14
N PHE A 42 -9.33 8.98 -0.93
CA PHE A 42 -8.48 8.75 0.24
C PHE A 42 -7.49 7.61 0.00
N MET A 43 -7.93 6.47 -0.55
CA MET A 43 -7.03 5.35 -0.88
C MET A 43 -5.96 5.76 -1.90
N GLY A 44 -6.33 6.51 -2.94
CA GLY A 44 -5.38 7.01 -3.94
C GLY A 44 -4.33 7.95 -3.34
N LEU A 45 -4.78 8.93 -2.53
CA LEU A 45 -3.90 9.88 -1.84
C LEU A 45 -2.97 9.17 -0.85
N ALA A 46 -3.49 8.21 -0.08
CA ALA A 46 -2.70 7.43 0.87
C ALA A 46 -1.59 6.65 0.16
N ASN A 47 -1.90 5.99 -0.96
CA ASN A 47 -0.93 5.25 -1.77
C ASN A 47 0.16 6.17 -2.36
N VAL A 48 -0.20 7.36 -2.88
CA VAL A 48 0.79 8.32 -3.39
C VAL A 48 1.65 8.89 -2.26
N ALA A 49 1.05 9.27 -1.12
CA ALA A 49 1.79 9.78 0.04
C ALA A 49 2.78 8.74 0.58
N TYR A 50 2.32 7.48 0.69
CA TYR A 50 3.16 6.35 1.06
C TYR A 50 4.31 6.16 0.06
N ALA A 51 4.02 6.16 -1.24
CA ALA A 51 5.03 6.01 -2.28
C ALA A 51 6.11 7.09 -2.21
N CYS A 52 5.74 8.37 -1.99
CA CYS A 52 6.70 9.45 -1.80
C CYS A 52 7.66 9.17 -0.62
N GLY A 53 7.13 8.69 0.51
CA GLY A 53 7.93 8.29 1.66
C GLY A 53 8.85 7.10 1.36
N SER A 54 8.30 6.06 0.72
CA SER A 54 9.04 4.84 0.36
C SER A 54 10.14 5.11 -0.68
N PHE A 55 9.88 5.93 -1.71
CA PHE A 55 10.89 6.37 -2.69
C PHE A 55 12.04 7.17 -2.05
N SER A 56 11.73 8.08 -1.13
CA SER A 56 12.73 8.86 -0.39
C SER A 56 13.71 7.97 0.38
N LEU A 57 13.25 6.79 0.82
CA LEU A 57 14.10 5.78 1.45
C LEU A 57 14.79 4.87 0.42
N ALA A 58 14.08 4.44 -0.62
CA ALA A 58 14.57 3.50 -1.63
C ALA A 58 15.81 4.03 -2.38
N VAL A 59 15.85 5.34 -2.67
CA VAL A 59 16.95 6.03 -3.38
C VAL A 59 18.22 6.16 -2.53
N ARG A 60 18.13 6.03 -1.20
CA ARG A 60 19.28 6.17 -0.32
C ARG A 60 20.20 4.95 -0.41
N ARG A 61 21.51 5.20 -0.56
CA ARG A 61 22.55 4.16 -0.51
C ARG A 61 22.61 3.43 0.84
N GLN A 62 22.50 4.20 1.93
CA GLN A 62 22.36 3.68 3.28
C GLN A 62 21.01 4.13 3.84
N ARG A 63 20.17 3.14 4.15
CA ARG A 63 18.85 3.34 4.70
C ARG A 63 18.94 3.17 6.21
N HIS A 64 18.26 4.03 6.95
CA HIS A 64 18.20 3.92 8.40
C HIS A 64 17.10 2.94 8.79
N LEU A 65 17.34 2.16 9.85
CA LEU A 65 16.45 1.09 10.29
C LEU A 65 15.05 1.60 10.65
N ALA A 66 14.97 2.76 11.31
CA ALA A 66 13.68 3.34 11.71
C ALA A 66 12.78 3.66 10.51
N GLY A 67 13.35 4.07 9.37
CA GLY A 67 12.59 4.34 8.14
C GLY A 67 12.01 3.07 7.54
N VAL A 68 12.81 1.99 7.49
CA VAL A 68 12.35 0.68 7.01
C VAL A 68 11.27 0.11 7.93
N GLN A 69 11.45 0.27 9.24
CA GLN A 69 10.44 -0.14 10.23
C GLN A 69 9.15 0.66 10.09
N ALA A 70 9.23 1.97 9.88
CA ALA A 70 8.08 2.83 9.68
C ALA A 70 7.28 2.42 8.44
N LEU A 71 7.94 2.12 7.32
CA LEU A 71 7.28 1.62 6.10
C LEU A 71 6.57 0.29 6.32
N ALA A 72 7.26 -0.66 6.97
CA ALA A 72 6.69 -1.96 7.27
C ALA A 72 5.46 -1.85 8.19
N ILE A 73 5.53 -1.00 9.22
CA ILE A 73 4.43 -0.74 10.14
C ILE A 73 3.28 -0.05 9.40
N ALA A 74 3.55 0.92 8.55
CA ALA A 74 2.53 1.61 7.75
C ALA A 74 1.80 0.63 6.82
N ASN A 75 2.52 -0.26 6.14
CA ASN A 75 1.94 -1.31 5.29
C ASN A 75 1.05 -2.29 6.09
N MET A 76 1.52 -2.76 7.25
CA MET A 76 0.73 -3.63 8.12
C MET A 76 -0.51 -2.91 8.68
N ALA A 77 -0.37 -1.64 9.08
CA ALA A 77 -1.47 -0.83 9.59
C ALA A 77 -2.51 -0.55 8.49
N TRP A 78 -2.07 -0.29 7.26
CA TRP A 78 -2.95 -0.13 6.10
C TRP A 78 -3.72 -1.42 5.82
N GLY A 79 -3.04 -2.59 5.84
CA GLY A 79 -3.71 -3.88 5.69
C GLY A 79 -4.79 -4.12 6.76
N ALA A 80 -4.49 -3.83 8.03
CA ALA A 80 -5.47 -3.92 9.11
C ALA A 80 -6.64 -2.94 8.93
N PHE A 81 -6.36 -1.71 8.49
CA PHE A 81 -7.38 -0.72 8.17
C PHE A 81 -8.31 -1.20 7.06
N LEU A 82 -7.77 -1.75 5.96
CA LEU A 82 -8.57 -2.28 4.84
C LEU A 82 -9.43 -3.49 5.24
N ILE A 83 -8.94 -4.36 6.13
CA ILE A 83 -9.77 -5.43 6.72
C ILE A 83 -10.94 -4.83 7.49
N GLY A 84 -10.69 -3.80 8.31
CA GLY A 84 -11.74 -3.07 9.01
C GLY A 84 -12.77 -2.44 8.05
N MET A 85 -12.30 -1.79 6.99
CA MET A 85 -13.18 -1.18 5.98
C MET A 85 -13.97 -2.21 5.17
N THR A 86 -13.42 -3.41 4.95
CA THR A 86 -14.14 -4.52 4.33
C THR A 86 -15.37 -4.91 5.16
N VAL A 87 -15.25 -4.92 6.49
CA VAL A 87 -16.38 -5.19 7.40
C VAL A 87 -17.39 -4.04 7.37
N VAL A 88 -16.90 -2.80 7.40
CA VAL A 88 -17.75 -1.59 7.38
C VAL A 88 -18.59 -1.52 6.10
N PHE A 89 -18.01 -1.84 4.93
CA PHE A 89 -18.70 -1.78 3.64
C PHE A 89 -19.25 -3.13 3.16
N ALA A 90 -19.33 -4.14 4.04
CA ALA A 90 -19.70 -5.50 3.66
C ALA A 90 -21.09 -5.62 3.01
N ARG A 91 -21.99 -4.65 3.25
CA ARG A 91 -23.36 -4.65 2.72
C ARG A 91 -23.55 -3.71 1.54
N GLU A 92 -22.71 -2.69 1.42
CA GLU A 92 -22.82 -1.60 0.45
C GLU A 92 -21.89 -1.80 -0.76
N ALA A 93 -20.67 -2.29 -0.52
CA ALA A 93 -19.69 -2.47 -1.58
C ALA A 93 -20.09 -3.62 -2.52
N SER A 94 -19.70 -3.50 -3.79
CA SER A 94 -19.85 -4.59 -4.74
C SER A 94 -18.89 -5.73 -4.39
N ALA A 95 -19.15 -6.92 -4.95
CA ALA A 95 -18.22 -8.05 -4.81
C ALA A 95 -16.80 -7.68 -5.29
N PHE A 96 -16.67 -6.86 -6.33
CA PHE A 96 -15.38 -6.33 -6.79
C PHE A 96 -14.76 -5.38 -5.77
N GLY A 97 -15.53 -4.48 -5.16
CA GLY A 97 -15.04 -3.58 -4.11
C GLY A 97 -14.49 -4.36 -2.91
N LEU A 98 -15.24 -5.34 -2.41
CA LEU A 98 -14.81 -6.19 -1.29
C LEU A 98 -13.58 -7.02 -1.65
N ALA A 99 -13.56 -7.64 -2.84
CA ALA A 99 -12.42 -8.41 -3.30
C ALA A 99 -11.15 -7.54 -3.41
N THR A 100 -11.27 -6.31 -3.93
CA THR A 100 -10.16 -5.36 -4.01
C THR A 100 -9.66 -4.97 -2.62
N LEU A 101 -10.53 -4.65 -1.66
CA LEU A 101 -10.11 -4.30 -0.29
C LEU A 101 -9.37 -5.46 0.40
N VAL A 102 -9.89 -6.68 0.28
CA VAL A 102 -9.24 -7.87 0.85
C VAL A 102 -7.92 -8.16 0.14
N ALA A 103 -7.88 -8.08 -1.18
CA ALA A 103 -6.67 -8.34 -1.96
C ALA A 103 -5.58 -7.32 -1.63
N GLU A 104 -5.92 -6.03 -1.57
CA GLU A 104 -4.99 -4.97 -1.18
C GLU A 104 -4.53 -5.15 0.27
N ALA A 105 -5.43 -5.53 1.19
CA ALA A 105 -5.07 -5.79 2.58
C ALA A 105 -4.04 -6.92 2.72
N VAL A 106 -4.27 -8.04 2.02
CA VAL A 106 -3.37 -9.20 2.03
C VAL A 106 -2.04 -8.85 1.36
N PHE A 107 -2.08 -8.17 0.22
CA PHE A 107 -0.89 -7.80 -0.53
C PHE A 107 0.00 -6.82 0.25
N VAL A 108 -0.55 -5.68 0.64
CA VAL A 108 0.19 -4.61 1.31
C VAL A 108 0.56 -5.01 2.74
N GLY A 109 -0.38 -5.61 3.49
CA GLY A 109 -0.09 -6.11 4.84
C GLY A 109 0.96 -7.23 4.84
N GLY A 110 0.88 -8.15 3.87
CA GLY A 110 1.88 -9.20 3.68
C GLY A 110 3.25 -8.64 3.31
N LEU A 111 3.29 -7.63 2.43
CA LEU A 111 4.52 -6.93 2.07
C LEU A 111 5.17 -6.28 3.30
N GLY A 112 4.39 -5.57 4.13
CA GLY A 112 4.87 -5.01 5.39
C GLY A 112 5.44 -6.06 6.36
N ALA A 113 4.83 -7.24 6.45
CA ALA A 113 5.36 -8.34 7.26
C ALA A 113 6.69 -8.89 6.71
N VAL A 114 6.83 -9.00 5.38
CA VAL A 114 8.08 -9.41 4.71
C VAL A 114 9.17 -8.36 4.94
N GLU A 115 8.86 -7.08 4.81
CA GLU A 115 9.75 -5.96 5.07
C GLU A 115 10.22 -5.96 6.52
N TRP A 116 9.31 -6.14 7.47
CA TRP A 116 9.64 -6.25 8.88
C TRP A 116 10.61 -7.39 9.16
N ARG A 117 10.34 -8.58 8.60
CA ARG A 117 11.18 -9.77 8.79
C ARG A 117 12.58 -9.58 8.22
N HIS A 118 12.70 -8.85 7.11
CA HIS A 118 13.98 -8.65 6.41
C HIS A 118 14.61 -7.27 6.64
N ARG A 119 14.09 -6.47 7.57
CA ARG A 119 14.45 -5.05 7.81
C ARG A 119 15.94 -4.77 7.86
N HIS A 120 16.73 -5.63 8.50
CA HIS A 120 18.19 -5.48 8.57
C HIS A 120 18.89 -5.68 7.22
N GLY A 121 18.35 -6.57 6.37
CA GLY A 121 18.84 -6.80 5.01
C GLY A 121 18.43 -5.72 4.01
N LEU A 122 17.50 -4.83 4.39
CA LEU A 122 17.02 -3.73 3.55
C LEU A 122 17.82 -2.43 3.76
N LEU A 123 18.76 -2.39 4.71
CA LEU A 123 19.54 -1.20 5.05
C LEU A 123 20.51 -0.76 3.95
N THR A 124 20.79 -1.63 2.98
CA THR A 124 21.68 -1.35 1.84
C THR A 124 20.94 -1.56 0.53
N ALA A 125 21.15 -0.63 -0.40
CA ALA A 125 20.62 -0.68 -1.76
C ALA A 125 21.44 -1.61 -2.68
#